data_AF-A0A7L2GXW7-F1
#
_entry.id   AF-A0A7L2GXW7-F1
#
_cell.length_a   1.000
_cell.length_b   1.000
_cell.length_c   1.000
_cell.angle_alpha   90.00
_cell.angle_beta   90.00
_cell.angle_gamma   90.00
#
_symmetry.space_group_name_H-M   'P 1'
#
loop_
_entity.id
_entity.type
_entity.pdbx_description
1 polymer ?
#
loop_
_entity_poly.entity_id
_entity_poly.type
_entity_poly.pdbx_seq_one_letter_code
_entity_poly.pdbx_strand_id
1 'polypeptide(L)' 'HTGVRPYRCSKCEKTFSQSATLLKHQRIHTGERPFKCPDCEKCYNDGSTLRRHRKSHTEEKPYKCPSCGECF' A
#
# COMPACT_ATOMS: atom_id res chain seq x y z
N HIS A 1 -22.64 2.03 -8.26
CA HIS A 1 -21.77 2.62 -7.22
C HIS A 1 -22.30 3.99 -6.84
N THR A 2 -22.98 4.11 -5.70
CA THR A 2 -23.32 5.42 -5.12
C THR A 2 -22.01 6.06 -4.68
N GLY A 3 -21.52 7.09 -5.37
CA GLY A 3 -20.22 7.74 -5.14
C GLY A 3 -20.06 8.46 -3.79
N VAL A 4 -20.83 8.07 -2.78
CA VAL A 4 -20.85 8.68 -1.45
C VAL A 4 -19.56 8.32 -0.72
N ARG A 5 -18.90 9.35 -0.17
CA ARG A 5 -17.67 9.24 0.60
C ARG A 5 -17.88 9.90 1.96
N PRO A 6 -18.60 9.24 2.89
CA PRO A 6 -19.05 9.89 4.12
C PRO A 6 -17.92 10.16 5.12
N TYR A 7 -16.77 9.50 4.95
CA TYR A 7 -15.66 9.58 5.90
C TYR A 7 -14.69 10.68 5.50
N ARG A 8 -14.70 11.83 6.21
CA ARG A 8 -13.83 12.99 5.94
C ARG A 8 -12.62 13.01 6.87
N CYS A 9 -11.45 13.31 6.33
CA CYS A 9 -10.25 13.61 7.11
C CYS A 9 -10.31 15.03 7.66
N SER A 10 -10.18 15.21 8.97
CA SER A 10 -10.18 16.53 9.62
C SER A 10 -8.93 17.37 9.32
N LYS A 11 -7.80 16.75 8.93
CA LYS A 11 -6.54 17.45 8.68
C LYS A 11 -6.36 17.99 7.26
N CYS A 12 -6.96 17.34 6.26
CA CYS A 12 -6.76 17.71 4.85
C CYS A 12 -8.04 17.59 4.01
N GLU A 13 -9.19 17.44 4.67
CA GLU A 13 -10.54 17.40 4.08
C GLU A 13 -10.84 16.30 3.06
N LYS A 14 -9.87 15.43 2.76
CA LYS A 14 -10.06 14.28 1.86
C LYS A 14 -11.15 13.36 2.38
N THR A 15 -12.04 12.93 1.49
CA THR A 15 -13.14 12.02 1.82
C THR A 15 -12.85 10.59 1.37
N PHE A 16 -13.46 9.61 2.02
CA PHE A 16 -13.28 8.18 1.76
C PHE A 16 -14.62 7.47 1.81
N SER A 17 -14.77 6.41 1.01
CA SER A 17 -15.97 5.55 1.01
C SER A 17 -16.02 4.59 2.19
N GLN A 18 -14.88 4.32 2.83
CA GLN A 18 -14.74 3.38 3.95
C GLN A 18 -13.97 4.02 5.10
N SER A 19 -14.41 3.76 6.33
CA SER A 19 -13.76 4.23 7.57
C SER A 19 -12.34 3.68 7.70
N ALA A 20 -12.13 2.40 7.37
CA ALA A 20 -10.82 1.76 7.39
C ALA A 20 -9.80 2.49 6.49
N THR A 21 -10.24 2.96 5.32
CA THR A 21 -9.38 3.73 4.40
C THR A 21 -9.05 5.11 4.97
N LEU A 22 -10.00 5.76 5.65
CA LEU A 22 -9.73 7.01 6.37
C LEU A 22 -8.72 6.79 7.52
N LEU A 23 -8.88 5.74 8.33
CA LEU A 23 -7.95 5.43 9.42
C LEU A 23 -6.53 5.18 8.91
N LYS A 24 -6.38 4.40 7.83
CA LYS A 24 -5.08 4.21 7.17
C LYS A 24 -4.52 5.53 6.64
N HIS A 25 -5.36 6.37 6.05
CA HIS A 25 -4.95 7.69 5.56
C HIS A 25 -4.45 8.59 6.69
N GLN A 26 -5.07 8.55 7.87
CA GLN A 26 -4.65 9.37 9.02
C GLN A 26 -3.21 9.10 9.45
N ARG A 27 -2.68 7.89 9.22
CA ARG A 27 -1.28 7.54 9.50
C ARG A 27 -0.27 8.38 8.70
N ILE A 28 -0.67 8.91 7.54
CA ILE A 28 0.18 9.82 6.76
C ILE A 28 0.43 11.12 7.53
N HIS A 29 -0.56 11.57 8.31
CA HIS A 29 -0.45 12.80 9.09
C HIS A 29 0.24 12.62 10.43
N THR A 30 0.29 11.40 10.96
CA THR A 30 1.00 11.10 12.21
C THR A 30 2.41 10.60 11.96
N GLY A 31 2.72 10.19 10.72
CA GLY A 31 3.97 9.52 10.38
C GLY A 31 4.05 8.07 10.87
N GLU A 32 2.95 7.53 11.42
CA GLU A 32 2.92 6.16 11.95
C GLU A 32 3.15 5.15 10.83
N ARG A 33 4.15 4.28 11.01
CA ARG A 33 4.52 3.23 10.06
C ARG A 33 4.64 1.89 10.80
N PRO A 34 3.52 1.27 11.18
CA PRO A 34 3.54 0.07 12.02
C PRO A 34 4.03 -1.18 11.26
N PHE A 35 4.10 -1.13 9.93
CA PHE A 35 4.50 -2.29 9.11
C PHE A 35 5.97 -2.22 8.74
N LYS A 36 6.83 -2.86 9.53
CA LYS A 36 8.27 -3.00 9.25
C LYS A 36 8.52 -4.13 8.25
N CYS A 37 9.40 -3.90 7.28
CA CYS A 37 9.90 -4.96 6.41
C CYS A 37 10.80 -5.91 7.21
N PRO A 38 10.63 -7.24 7.12
CA PRO A 38 11.55 -8.17 7.78
C PRO A 38 12.90 -8.25 7.05
N ASP A 39 12.91 -7.93 5.77
CA ASP A 39 14.07 -8.09 4.88
C ASP A 39 14.93 -6.81 4.79
N CYS A 40 14.45 -5.67 5.33
CA CYS A 40 15.20 -4.41 5.43
C CYS A 40 14.62 -3.45 6.48
N GLU A 41 15.23 -2.28 6.69
CA GLU A 41 14.78 -1.32 7.72
C GLU A 41 13.59 -0.42 7.30
N LYS A 42 13.01 -0.64 6.11
CA LYS A 42 11.90 0.19 5.62
C LYS A 42 10.59 -0.11 6.36
N CYS A 43 9.90 0.94 6.78
CA CYS A 43 8.59 0.86 7.43
C CYS A 43 7.50 1.51 6.57
N TYR A 44 6.29 0.96 6.62
CA TYR A 44 5.13 1.35 5.82
C TYR A 44 3.91 1.63 6.70
N ASN A 45 3.02 2.49 6.21
CA ASN A 45 1.76 2.84 6.87
C ASN A 45 0.59 1.90 6.52
N ASP A 46 0.75 1.07 5.50
CA ASP A 46 -0.23 0.09 5.02
C ASP A 46 0.43 -1.25 4.67
N GLY A 47 -0.19 -2.34 5.10
CA GLY A 47 0.29 -3.70 4.90
C GLY A 47 0.30 -4.13 3.43
N SER A 48 -0.61 -3.61 2.60
CA SER A 48 -0.60 -3.89 1.15
C SER A 48 0.63 -3.29 0.49
N THR A 49 1.03 -2.10 0.94
CA THR A 49 2.26 -1.44 0.47
C THR A 49 3.50 -2.22 0.90
N LEU A 50 3.57 -2.68 2.15
CA LEU A 50 4.65 -3.58 2.60
C LEU A 50 4.68 -4.86 1.76
N ARG A 51 3.54 -5.52 1.54
CA ARG A 51 3.46 -6.75 0.74
C ARG A 51 3.99 -6.54 -0.68
N ARG A 52 3.61 -5.43 -1.33
CA ARG A 52 4.13 -5.08 -2.66
C ARG A 52 5.63 -4.82 -2.62
N HIS A 53 6.12 -4.11 -1.59
CA HIS A 53 7.54 -3.88 -1.41
C HIS A 53 8.31 -5.19 -1.19
N ARG A 54 7.80 -6.13 -0.42
CA ARG A 54 8.47 -7.43 -0.21
C ARG A 54 8.70 -8.18 -1.51
N LYS A 55 7.81 -8.04 -2.49
CA LYS A 55 8.03 -8.61 -3.83
C LYS A 55 9.23 -8.02 -4.57
N SER A 56 9.73 -6.83 -4.20
CA SER A 56 10.96 -6.28 -4.78
C SER A 56 12.22 -6.87 -4.15
N HIS A 57 12.13 -7.57 -3.01
CA HIS A 57 13.25 -8.32 -2.45
C HIS A 57 13.40 -9.69 -3.09
N THR A 58 12.31 -10.27 -3.56
CA THR A 58 12.29 -11.52 -4.31
C THR A 58 12.48 -11.19 -5.79
N GLU A 59 13.57 -11.61 -6.43
CA GLU A 59 13.73 -11.58 -7.91
C GLU A 59 12.80 -12.58 -8.63
N GLU A 60 11.64 -12.87 -8.05
CA GLU A 60 10.60 -13.66 -8.69
C GLU A 60 9.96 -12.81 -9.78
N LYS A 61 10.56 -12.89 -10.97
CA LYS A 61 9.97 -12.54 -12.24
C LYS A 61 9.03 -13.68 -12.65
N PRO A 62 7.73 -13.67 -12.28
CA PRO A 62 6.85 -14.81 -12.45
C PRO A 62 6.43 -14.97 -13.91
N TYR A 63 6.59 -13.92 -14.72
CA TYR A 63 6.08 -13.88 -16.07
C TYR A 63 7.19 -14.15 -17.06
N LYS A 64 7.30 -15.40 -17.51
CA LYS A 64 8.19 -15.77 -18.61
C LYS A 64 7.52 -15.48 -19.95
N CYS A 65 8.15 -14.65 -20.78
CA CYS A 65 7.76 -14.43 -22.17
C CYS A 65 7.86 -15.75 -22.96
N PRO A 66 6.75 -16.26 -23.53
CA PRO A 66 6.79 -17.52 -24.29
C PRO A 66 7.61 -17.43 -25.58
N SER A 67 7.64 -16.24 -26.20
CA SER A 67 8.31 -16.02 -27.50
C SER A 67 9.80 -15.73 -27.38
N CYS A 68 10.24 -15.18 -26.24
CA CYS A 68 11.59 -14.67 -26.05
C CYS A 68 12.31 -15.25 -24.82
N GLY A 69 11.61 -15.99 -23.96
CA GLY A 69 12.20 -16.68 -22.81
C GLY A 69 12.55 -15.79 -21.61
N GLU A 70 12.53 -14.47 -21.79
CA GLU A 70 12.83 -13.49 -20.75
C GLU A 70 11.77 -13.48 -19.64
N CYS A 71 12.22 -13.44 -18.39
CA CYS A 71 11.33 -13.33 -17.23
C CYS A 71 11.10 -11.84 -16.86
N PHE A 72 9.86 -11.51 -16.48
CA PHE A 72 9.38 -10.19 -16.05
C PHE A 72 8.68 -10.25 -14.70
#